data_AF-A0A7Y0EUE4-F1
#
_entry.id   AF-A0A7Y0EUE4-F1
#
_cell.length_a   1.000
_cell.length_b   1.000
_cell.length_c   1.000
_cell.angle_alpha   90.00
_cell.angle_beta   90.00
_cell.angle_gamma   90.00
#
_symmetry.space_group_name_H-M   'P 1'
#
loop_
_entity.id
_entity.type
_entity.pdbx_description
1 polymer ?
#
loop_
_entity_poly.entity_id
_entity_poly.type
_entity_poly.pdbx_seq_one_letter_code
_entity_poly.pdbx_strand_id
1 'polypeptide(L)'
;MTDQNTAASTLTDDERKAIEQMPYEEARDKLIEAVQALEAGGLNLDQSMRQWEVGEALAKRAQTLLNEVRAKLDAAQNAQAATADTAGTQSNLD
;
A
#
# COMPACT_ATOMS: atom_id res chain seq x y z
N MET A 1 2.25 -19.36 18.07
CA MET A 1 2.55 -17.92 18.29
C MET A 1 1.31 -17.17 17.89
N THR A 2 0.47 -16.85 18.87
CA THR A 2 -0.84 -16.23 18.67
C THR A 2 -0.65 -14.74 18.95
N ASP A 3 -0.55 -13.93 17.90
CA ASP A 3 -0.43 -12.47 18.04
C ASP A 3 -1.73 -11.91 18.63
N GLN A 4 -1.65 -11.42 19.86
CA GLN A 4 -2.76 -10.90 20.66
C GLN A 4 -3.17 -9.47 20.25
N ASN A 5 -3.25 -9.17 18.94
CA ASN A 5 -3.73 -7.87 18.46
C ASN A 5 -5.05 -7.93 17.67
N THR A 6 -5.66 -9.11 17.53
CA THR A 6 -6.92 -9.30 16.78
C THR A 6 -8.18 -9.00 17.61
N ALA A 7 -8.06 -8.73 18.92
CA ALA A 7 -9.23 -8.54 19.80
C ALA A 7 -9.82 -7.12 19.79
N ALA A 8 -9.12 -6.14 19.21
CA ALA A 8 -9.53 -4.73 19.21
C ALA A 8 -10.00 -4.21 17.84
N SER A 9 -9.79 -4.97 16.76
CA SER A 9 -10.15 -4.52 15.42
C SER A 9 -11.53 -5.00 15.01
N THR A 10 -12.35 -4.09 14.48
CA THR A 10 -13.68 -4.42 13.97
C THR A 10 -13.63 -5.05 12.58
N LEU A 11 -12.50 -4.97 11.87
CA LEU A 11 -12.32 -5.63 10.58
C LEU A 11 -12.20 -7.15 10.75
N THR A 12 -12.88 -7.87 9.88
CA THR A 12 -12.71 -9.32 9.75
C THR A 12 -11.44 -9.66 8.95
N ASP A 13 -10.94 -10.88 9.09
CA ASP A 13 -9.80 -11.37 8.30
C ASP A 13 -10.09 -11.38 6.80
N ASP A 14 -11.33 -11.69 6.42
CA ASP A 14 -11.73 -11.73 5.01
C ASP A 14 -11.77 -10.33 4.40
N GLU A 15 -12.24 -9.31 5.15
CA GLU A 15 -12.17 -7.92 4.72
C GLU A 15 -10.73 -7.42 4.55
N ARG A 16 -9.85 -7.77 5.50
CA ARG A 16 -8.41 -7.46 5.38
C ARG A 16 -7.80 -8.08 4.14
N LYS A 17 -8.05 -9.37 3.89
CA LYS A 17 -7.56 -10.06 2.69
C LYS A 17 -8.11 -9.45 1.42
N ALA A 18 -9.39 -9.06 1.41
CA ALA A 18 -9.98 -8.38 0.26
C ALA A 18 -9.26 -7.06 -0.03
N ILE A 19 -9.01 -6.23 1.00
CA ILE A 19 -8.25 -4.98 0.87
C ILE A 19 -6.82 -5.24 0.38
N GLU A 20 -6.15 -6.26 0.92
CA GLU A 20 -4.79 -6.65 0.50
C GLU A 20 -4.70 -7.07 -0.96
N GLN A 21 -5.80 -7.54 -1.56
CA GLN A 21 -5.86 -7.95 -2.96
C GLN A 21 -6.29 -6.82 -3.90
N MET A 22 -6.76 -5.69 -3.39
CA MET A 22 -7.25 -4.58 -4.22
C MET A 22 -6.14 -3.97 -5.08
N PRO A 23 -6.44 -3.53 -6.32
CA PRO A 23 -5.55 -2.70 -7.11
C PRO A 23 -5.44 -1.29 -6.50
N TYR A 24 -4.39 -0.55 -6.89
CA TYR A 24 -4.09 0.76 -6.32
C TYR A 24 -5.24 1.76 -6.45
N GLU A 25 -5.81 1.90 -7.65
CA GLU A 25 -6.88 2.89 -7.89
C GLU A 25 -8.13 2.55 -7.07
N GLU A 26 -8.51 1.28 -6.97
CA GLU A 26 -9.65 0.87 -6.16
C GLU A 26 -9.41 1.13 -4.66
N ALA A 27 -8.21 0.80 -4.16
CA ALA A 27 -7.85 1.07 -2.77
C ALA A 27 -7.86 2.58 -2.47
N ARG A 28 -7.40 3.40 -3.43
CA ARG A 28 -7.40 4.86 -3.34
C ARG A 28 -8.81 5.44 -3.35
N ASP A 29 -9.68 4.98 -4.25
CA ASP A 29 -11.06 5.47 -4.34
C ASP A 29 -11.85 5.14 -3.07
N LYS A 30 -11.74 3.90 -2.58
CA LYS A 30 -12.36 3.49 -1.31
C LYS A 30 -11.80 4.25 -0.12
N LEU A 31 -10.51 4.60 -0.13
CA LEU A 31 -9.91 5.43 0.92
C LEU A 31 -10.54 6.83 0.94
N ILE A 32 -10.74 7.43 -0.24
CA ILE A 32 -11.41 8.72 -0.37
C ILE A 32 -12.84 8.65 0.17
N GLU A 33 -13.60 7.61 -0.21
CA GLU A 33 -14.95 7.37 0.33
C GLU A 33 -14.93 7.25 1.86
N ALA A 34 -13.94 6.54 2.41
CA ALA A 34 -13.82 6.36 3.85
C ALA A 34 -13.55 7.68 4.59
N VAL A 35 -12.67 8.52 4.05
CA VAL A 35 -12.39 9.84 4.59
C VAL A 35 -13.61 10.74 4.49
N GLN A 36 -14.30 10.75 3.35
CA GLN A 36 -15.52 11.55 3.15
C GLN A 36 -16.63 11.15 4.13
N ALA A 37 -16.80 9.86 4.41
CA ALA A 37 -17.77 9.38 5.39
C ALA A 37 -17.45 9.87 6.82
N LEU A 38 -16.16 9.91 7.19
CA LEU A 38 -15.73 10.45 8.48
C LEU A 38 -15.93 11.98 8.55
N GLU A 39 -15.60 12.71 7.48
CA GLU A 39 -15.73 14.16 7.39
C GLU A 39 -17.19 14.64 7.38
N ALA A 40 -18.08 13.89 6.72
CA ALA A 40 -19.50 14.19 6.68
C ALA A 40 -20.14 14.13 8.09
N GLY A 41 -19.55 13.34 8.99
CA GLY A 41 -20.11 13.07 10.31
C GLY A 41 -21.43 12.29 10.25
N GLY A 42 -22.14 12.21 11.38
CA GLY A 42 -23.41 11.48 11.48
C GLY A 42 -23.27 9.98 11.78
N LEU A 43 -22.05 9.46 11.81
CA LEU A 43 -21.73 8.13 12.35
C LEU A 43 -21.66 8.19 13.88
N ASN A 44 -22.08 7.11 14.54
CA ASN A 44 -21.79 6.94 15.96
C ASN A 44 -20.31 6.56 16.17
N LEU A 45 -19.89 6.46 17.44
CA LEU A 45 -18.48 6.18 17.77
C LEU A 45 -17.99 4.85 17.16
N ASP A 46 -18.75 3.76 17.32
CA ASP A 46 -18.34 2.44 16.84
C ASP A 46 -18.25 2.40 15.31
N GLN A 47 -19.19 3.06 14.62
CA GLN A 47 -19.17 3.21 13.17
C GLN A 47 -17.99 4.07 12.70
N SER A 48 -17.69 5.16 13.41
CA SER A 48 -16.56 6.04 13.09
C SER A 48 -15.23 5.31 13.28
N MET A 49 -15.12 4.52 14.36
CA MET A 49 -13.95 3.67 14.61
C MET A 49 -13.76 2.65 13.50
N ARG A 50 -14.82 1.90 13.14
CA ARG A 50 -14.77 0.95 12.01
C ARG A 50 -14.34 1.63 10.72
N GLN A 51 -14.93 2.77 10.39
CA GLN A 51 -14.62 3.50 9.16
C GLN A 51 -13.17 3.97 9.12
N TRP A 52 -12.64 4.40 10.26
CA TRP A 52 -11.22 4.75 10.41
C TRP A 52 -10.31 3.55 10.19
N GLU A 53 -10.60 2.39 10.78
CA GLU A 53 -9.77 1.19 10.58
C GLU A 53 -9.78 0.70 9.13
N VAL A 54 -10.93 0.80 8.45
CA VAL A 54 -11.04 0.49 7.01
C VAL A 54 -10.16 1.45 6.21
N GLY A 55 -10.20 2.75 6.54
CA GLY A 55 -9.34 3.77 5.94
C GLY A 55 -7.85 3.46 6.14
N GLU A 56 -7.43 3.12 7.36
CA GLU A 56 -6.04 2.73 7.68
C GLU A 56 -5.58 1.53 6.84
N ALA A 57 -6.42 0.49 6.71
CA ALA A 57 -6.10 -0.69 5.91
C ALA A 57 -5.95 -0.35 4.42
N LEU A 58 -6.84 0.49 3.88
CA LEU A 58 -6.79 0.95 2.48
C LEU A 58 -5.56 1.82 2.21
N ALA A 59 -5.24 2.75 3.11
CA ALA A 59 -4.05 3.59 3.02
C ALA A 59 -2.76 2.75 3.04
N LYS A 60 -2.68 1.75 3.93
CA LYS A 60 -1.57 0.81 3.98
C LYS A 60 -1.41 0.03 2.68
N ARG A 61 -2.52 -0.44 2.08
CA ARG A 61 -2.50 -1.14 0.78
C ARG A 61 -1.97 -0.23 -0.32
N ALA A 62 -2.52 0.98 -0.45
CA ALA A 62 -2.11 1.94 -1.46
C ALA A 62 -0.61 2.28 -1.33
N GLN A 63 -0.13 2.52 -0.10
CA GLN A 63 1.28 2.79 0.17
C GLN A 63 2.19 1.61 -0.18
N THR A 64 1.77 0.38 0.13
CA THR A 64 2.52 -0.83 -0.22
C THR A 64 2.73 -0.94 -1.72
N LEU A 65 1.68 -0.73 -2.52
CA LEU A 65 1.76 -0.78 -3.97
C LEU A 65 2.70 0.30 -4.54
N LEU A 66 2.63 1.53 -4.03
CA LEU A 66 3.55 2.60 -4.42
C LEU A 66 5.01 2.27 -4.08
N ASN A 67 5.25 1.67 -2.93
CA ASN A 67 6.58 1.24 -2.51
C ASN A 67 7.14 0.14 -3.44
N GLU A 68 6.32 -0.83 -3.83
CA GLU A 68 6.71 -1.88 -4.78
C GLU A 68 7.09 -1.31 -6.16
N VAL A 69 6.31 -0.35 -6.66
CA VAL A 69 6.61 0.34 -7.93
C VAL A 69 7.92 1.10 -7.83
N ARG A 70 8.14 1.83 -6.72
CA ARG A 70 9.41 2.53 -6.46
C ARG A 70 10.58 1.56 -6.44
N ALA A 71 10.48 0.46 -5.70
CA ALA A 71 11.55 -0.54 -5.63
C ALA A 71 11.88 -1.16 -7.01
N LYS A 72 10.86 -1.39 -7.85
CA LYS A 72 11.08 -1.87 -9.24
C LYS A 72 11.80 -0.83 -10.10
N LEU A 73 11.45 0.44 -9.95
CA LEU A 73 12.12 1.53 -10.67
C LEU A 73 13.59 1.66 -10.25
N ASP A 74 13.85 1.66 -8.95
CA ASP A 74 15.20 1.74 -8.40
C ASP A 74 16.07 0.56 -8.88
N ALA A 75 15.52 -0.66 -8.88
CA ALA A 75 16.21 -1.84 -9.39
C ALA A 75 16.52 -1.74 -10.90
N ALA A 76 15.58 -1.24 -11.70
CA ALA A 76 15.79 -1.04 -13.13
C ALA A 76 16.87 0.02 -13.42
N GLN A 77 16.89 1.12 -12.66
CA GLN A 77 17.92 2.16 -12.78
C GLN A 77 19.30 1.65 -12.42
N ASN A 78 19.43 0.87 -11.33
CA ASN A 78 20.70 0.27 -10.93
C ASN A 78 21.22 -0.74 -11.96
N ALA A 79 20.32 -1.54 -12.54
CA ALA A 79 20.69 -2.46 -13.62
C ALA A 79 21.22 -1.73 -14.85
N GLN A 80 20.58 -0.62 -15.25
CA GLN A 80 21.03 0.22 -16.36
C GLN A 80 22.43 0.82 -16.10
N ALA A 81 22.67 1.35 -14.90
CA ALA A 81 23.97 1.87 -14.51
C ALA A 81 25.07 0.80 -14.59
N ALA A 82 24.82 -0.40 -14.04
CA ALA A 82 25.77 -1.51 -14.09
C ALA A 82 26.10 -1.96 -15.53
N THR A 83 25.10 -1.97 -16.43
CA THR A 83 25.34 -2.28 -17.84
C THR A 83 26.18 -1.22 -18.55
N ALA A 84 26.00 0.07 -18.20
CA ALA A 84 26.78 1.17 -18.75
C ALA A 84 28.25 1.11 -18.31
N ASP A 85 28.53 0.80 -17.03
CA ASP A 85 29.90 0.65 -16.52
C ASP A 85 30.64 -0.53 -17.19
N THR A 86 29.92 -1.64 -17.44
CA THR A 86 30.49 -2.80 -18.13
C THR A 86 30.84 -2.46 -19.59
N ALA A 87 29.94 -1.78 -20.30
CA ALA A 87 30.17 -1.35 -21.68
C ALA A 87 31.31 -0.32 -21.79
N GLY A 88 31.41 0.62 -20.85
CA GLY A 88 32.48 1.62 -20.80
C GLY A 88 33.86 1.02 -20.50
N THR A 89 33.92 -0.04 -19.70
CA THR A 89 35.17 -0.76 -19.41
C THR A 89 35.66 -1.55 -20.63
N GLN A 90 34.74 -2.15 -21.38
CA GLN A 90 35.07 -2.93 -22.59
C GLN A 90 35.58 -2.04 -23.73
N SER A 91 34.99 -0.86 -23.92
CA SER A 91 35.40 0.10 -24.96
C SER A 91 36.79 0.73 -24.72
N ASN A 92 37.37 0.55 -23.54
CA ASN A 92 38.69 1.08 -23.15
C ASN A 92 39.80 0.02 -23.25
N LEU A 93 39.46 -1.18 -23.76
CA LEU A 93 40.37 -2.32 -23.94
C LEU A 93 40.63 -2.66 -25.42
N ASP A 94 40.02 -1.93 -26.36
CA ASP A 94 40.27 -1.99 -27.82
C ASP A 94 41.26 -0.88 -28.26
#